data_AF-A0A920JZ41-F1
#
_entry.id   AF-A0A920JZ41-F1
#
_cell.length_a   1.000
_cell.length_b   1.000
_cell.length_c   1.000
_cell.angle_alpha   90.00
_cell.angle_beta   90.00
_cell.angle_gamma   90.00
#
_symmetry.space_group_name_H-M   'P 1'
#
loop_
_entity.id
_entity.type
_entity.pdbx_description
1 polymer ?
#
loop_
_entity_poly.entity_id
_entity_poly.type
_entity_poly.pdbx_seq_one_letter_code
_entity_poly.pdbx_strand_id
1 'polypeptide(L)'
;MVLSEIQFEDSLSSKEIRDLIFKEISTPSSNRILYIAQAFRVGMSIDEVFNLCFIDRWFLLQIKEIVDSEINLKNKSLRINIRSLRILSRWLF
;
A
#
# COMPACT_ATOMS: atom_id res chain seq x y z
N MET A 1 15.60 0.32 -1.80
CA MET A 1 14.64 1.22 -2.46
C MET A 1 13.27 0.90 -1.91
N VAL A 2 13.09 1.14 -0.61
CA VAL A 2 11.86 0.83 0.12
C VAL A 2 10.99 2.09 0.05
N LEU A 3 9.68 1.90 -0.08
CA LEU A 3 8.62 2.92 -0.13
C LEU A 3 8.48 3.71 1.20
N SER A 4 9.59 4.21 1.73
CA SER A 4 9.72 4.86 3.05
C SER A 4 9.63 6.39 3.00
N GLU A 5 9.23 6.98 1.87
CA GLU A 5 9.30 8.44 1.67
C GLU A 5 8.13 9.22 2.26
N ILE A 6 7.09 8.56 2.78
CA ILE A 6 6.09 9.25 3.63
C ILE A 6 6.46 8.99 5.08
N GLN A 7 7.44 9.75 5.56
CA GLN A 7 7.72 9.88 6.99
C GLN A 7 6.57 10.71 7.58
N PHE A 8 5.63 10.08 8.26
CA PHE A 8 4.82 10.83 9.23
C PHE A 8 5.80 11.29 10.31
N GLU A 9 5.76 12.56 10.68
CA GLU A 9 6.47 12.98 11.90
C GLU A 9 5.94 12.13 13.06
N ASP A 10 6.85 11.47 13.78
CA ASP A 10 6.55 10.53 14.89
C ASP A 10 5.78 11.18 16.06
N SER A 11 5.47 12.47 15.97
CA SER A 11 4.74 13.29 16.95
C SER A 11 3.22 13.37 16.73
N LEU A 12 2.68 12.82 15.63
CA LEU A 12 1.27 12.95 15.28
C LEU A 12 0.37 11.92 15.96
N SER A 13 -0.78 12.38 16.46
CA SER A 13 -1.85 11.54 16.99
C SER A 13 -2.46 10.68 15.87
N SER A 14 -2.98 9.49 16.22
CA SER A 14 -3.64 8.58 15.26
C SER A 14 -4.78 9.23 14.47
N LYS A 15 -5.41 10.25 15.05
CA LYS A 15 -6.47 11.04 14.40
C LYS A 15 -5.90 12.01 13.36
N GLU A 16 -4.79 12.69 13.67
CA GLU A 16 -4.13 13.63 12.77
C GLU A 16 -3.55 12.91 11.54
N ILE A 17 -3.01 11.70 11.74
CA ILE A 17 -2.56 10.83 10.64
C ILE A 17 -3.70 10.51 9.69
N ARG A 18 -4.87 10.15 10.23
CA ARG A 18 -6.06 9.90 9.40
C ARG A 18 -6.45 11.15 8.61
N ASP A 19 -6.57 12.30 9.27
CA ASP A 19 -6.98 13.55 8.64
C ASP A 19 -6.01 14.00 7.52
N LEU A 20 -4.71 13.78 7.70
CA LEU A 20 -3.71 14.01 6.64
C LEU A 20 -3.91 13.09 5.45
N ILE A 21 -4.12 11.78 5.68
CA ILE A 21 -4.40 10.81 4.61
C ILE A 21 -5.69 11.21 3.87
N PHE A 22 -6.73 11.61 4.59
CA PHE A 22 -7.99 12.09 4.01
C PHE A 22 -7.76 13.27 3.04
N LYS A 23 -6.99 14.26 3.47
CA LYS A 23 -6.69 15.46 2.68
C LYS A 23 -5.91 15.12 1.40
N GLU A 24 -4.89 14.29 1.50
CA GLU A 24 -4.00 13.92 0.39
C GLU A 24 -4.65 12.96 -0.62
N ILE A 25 -5.61 12.13 -0.18
CA ILE A 25 -6.39 11.28 -1.10
C ILE A 25 -7.39 12.12 -1.90
N SER A 26 -8.00 13.14 -1.26
CA SER A 26 -8.97 14.01 -1.92
C SER A 26 -8.33 14.86 -3.01
N THR A 27 -7.11 15.36 -2.81
CA THR A 27 -6.39 16.15 -3.82
C THR A 27 -5.75 15.26 -4.89
N PRO A 28 -5.91 15.56 -6.19
CA PRO A 28 -5.28 14.78 -7.26
C PRO A 28 -3.80 15.11 -7.33
N SER A 29 -2.98 14.20 -6.78
CA SER A 29 -1.52 14.29 -6.77
C SER A 29 -0.91 12.97 -7.24
N SER A 30 0.29 13.02 -7.78
CA SER A 30 1.06 11.82 -8.18
C SER A 30 1.27 10.85 -7.03
N ASN A 31 1.33 11.36 -5.80
CA ASN A 31 1.56 10.57 -4.59
C ASN A 31 0.27 9.94 -4.02
N ARG A 32 -0.90 10.21 -4.61
CA ARG A 32 -2.20 9.71 -4.12
C ARG A 32 -2.23 8.20 -3.95
N ILE A 33 -1.60 7.44 -4.86
CA ILE A 33 -1.55 5.97 -4.79
C ILE A 33 -0.82 5.51 -3.53
N LEU A 34 0.23 6.22 -3.12
CA LEU A 34 0.98 5.92 -1.91
C LEU A 34 0.14 6.16 -0.65
N TYR A 35 -0.63 7.26 -0.63
CA TYR A 35 -1.56 7.55 0.47
C TYR A 35 -2.73 6.56 0.54
N ILE A 36 -3.22 6.06 -0.60
CA ILE A 36 -4.22 4.98 -0.64
C ILE A 36 -3.65 3.70 -0.03
N ALA A 37 -2.43 3.30 -0.39
CA ALA A 37 -1.78 2.15 0.22
C ALA A 37 -1.60 2.35 1.73
N GLN A 38 -1.24 3.56 2.16
CA GLN A 38 -1.14 3.91 3.58
C GLN A 38 -2.49 3.87 4.30
N ALA A 39 -3.57 4.30 3.65
CA ALA A 39 -4.92 4.23 4.21
C ALA A 39 -5.31 2.78 4.54
N PHE A 40 -4.99 1.83 3.65
CA PHE A 40 -5.20 0.41 3.90
C PHE A 40 -4.32 -0.13 5.03
N ARG A 41 -3.07 0.34 5.16
CA ARG A 41 -2.18 -0.02 6.30
C ARG A 41 -2.73 0.46 7.65
N VAL A 42 -3.41 1.60 7.68
CA VAL A 42 -4.11 2.14 8.87
C VAL A 42 -5.47 1.46 9.10
N GLY A 43 -5.88 0.55 8.21
CA GLY A 43 -7.10 -0.24 8.33
C GLY A 43 -8.37 0.47 7.86
N MET A 44 -8.27 1.48 6.98
CA MET A 44 -9.46 2.05 6.32
C MET A 44 -10.15 1.02 5.42
N SER A 45 -11.46 1.12 5.33
CA SER A 45 -12.26 0.29 4.42
C SER A 45 -12.17 0.76 2.97
N ILE A 46 -12.50 -0.14 2.03
CA ILE A 46 -12.53 0.19 0.60
C ILE A 46 -13.58 1.26 0.32
N ASP A 47 -14.74 1.19 0.97
CA ASP A 47 -15.83 2.15 0.80
C ASP A 47 -15.45 3.55 1.30
N GLU A 48 -14.75 3.64 2.44
CA GLU A 48 -14.21 4.92 2.93
C GLU A 48 -13.25 5.54 1.92
N VAL A 49 -12.29 4.77 1.41
CA VAL A 49 -11.31 5.27 0.43
C VAL A 49 -12.00 5.63 -0.89
N PHE A 50 -12.96 4.82 -1.34
CA PHE A 50 -13.77 5.10 -2.52
C PHE A 50 -14.46 6.45 -2.43
N ASN A 51 -15.10 6.75 -1.29
CA ASN A 51 -15.84 7.99 -1.10
C ASN A 51 -14.95 9.25 -1.16
N LEU A 52 -13.63 9.10 -1.03
CA LEU A 52 -12.68 10.22 -1.05
C LEU A 52 -12.11 10.51 -2.44
N CYS A 53 -11.77 9.46 -3.19
CA CYS A 53 -11.08 9.61 -4.47
C CYS A 53 -11.93 9.22 -5.68
N PHE A 54 -13.06 8.53 -5.46
CA PHE A 54 -13.94 7.96 -6.49
C PHE A 54 -13.22 7.03 -7.48
N ILE A 55 -12.08 6.46 -7.10
CA ILE A 55 -11.39 5.42 -7.87
C ILE A 55 -12.18 4.13 -7.76
N ASP A 56 -12.32 3.39 -8.86
CA ASP A 56 -13.10 2.15 -8.89
C ASP A 56 -12.72 1.16 -7.77
N ARG A 57 -13.73 0.53 -7.17
CA ARG A 57 -13.56 -0.38 -6.02
C ARG A 57 -12.73 -1.60 -6.38
N TRP A 58 -12.83 -2.07 -7.62
CA TRP A 58 -12.04 -3.18 -8.11
C TRP A 58 -10.54 -2.86 -8.05
N PHE A 59 -10.15 -1.64 -8.43
CA PHE A 59 -8.76 -1.21 -8.37
C PHE A 59 -8.27 -1.05 -6.91
N LEU A 60 -9.11 -0.48 -6.06
CA LEU A 60 -8.82 -0.36 -4.62
C LEU A 60 -8.64 -1.72 -3.94
N LEU A 61 -9.44 -2.73 -4.33
CA LEU A 61 -9.30 -4.10 -3.85
C LEU A 61 -7.93 -4.69 -4.25
N GLN A 62 -7.49 -4.50 -5.48
CA GLN A 62 -6.17 -4.98 -5.94
C GLN A 62 -5.02 -4.35 -5.16
N ILE A 63 -5.10 -3.04 -4.88
CA ILE A 63 -4.08 -2.36 -4.03
C ILE A 63 -4.09 -2.96 -2.62
N LYS A 64 -5.27 -3.17 -2.04
CA LYS A 64 -5.41 -3.76 -0.71
C LYS A 64 -4.80 -5.15 -0.64
N GLU A 65 -5.04 -6.01 -1.64
CA GLU A 65 -4.46 -7.35 -1.72
C GLU A 65 -2.92 -7.32 -1.74
N ILE A 66 -2.32 -6.35 -2.45
CA ILE A 66 -0.87 -6.15 -2.49
C ILE A 66 -0.35 -5.73 -1.11
N VAL A 67 -1.02 -4.77 -0.45
CA VAL A 67 -0.64 -4.29 0.88
C VAL A 67 -0.77 -5.41 1.94
N ASP A 68 -1.86 -6.17 1.91
CA ASP A 68 -2.06 -7.31 2.80
C ASP A 68 -0.99 -8.39 2.59
N SER A 69 -0.61 -8.63 1.33
CA SER A 69 0.50 -9.54 0.99
C SER A 69 1.85 -9.03 1.50
N GLU A 70 2.11 -7.72 1.38
CA GLU A 70 3.32 -7.08 1.91
C GLU A 70 3.42 -7.27 3.44
N ILE A 71 2.34 -7.02 4.17
CA ILE A 71 2.26 -7.20 5.64
C ILE A 71 2.49 -8.67 6.01
N ASN A 72 1.85 -9.60 5.30
CA ASN A 72 2.01 -11.03 5.51
C ASN A 72 3.45 -11.50 5.25
N LEU A 73 4.11 -10.97 4.21
CA LEU A 73 5.50 -11.27 3.90
C LEU A 73 6.46 -10.68 4.92
N LYS A 74 6.22 -9.47 5.44
CA LYS A 74 7.03 -8.87 6.50
C LYS A 74 7.03 -9.73 7.77
N ASN A 75 5.90 -10.36 8.08
CA ASN A 75 5.75 -11.26 9.24
C ASN A 75 6.39 -12.64 9.02
N LYS A 76 6.58 -13.06 7.76
CA LYS A 76 7.30 -14.30 7.43
C LYS A 76 8.77 -13.95 7.18
N SER A 77 9.63 -14.21 8.15
CA SER A 77 11.09 -14.23 7.93
C SER A 77 11.37 -15.06 6.69
N LEU A 78 11.82 -14.40 5.62
CA LEU A 78 11.98 -15.01 4.30
C LEU A 78 13.08 -16.08 4.40
N ARG A 79 12.70 -17.34 4.62
CA ARG A 79 13.52 -18.48 4.22
C ARG A 79 13.46 -18.55 2.70
N ILE A 80 14.21 -17.68 2.04
CA ILE A 80 14.33 -17.68 0.58
C ILE A 80 15.06 -18.96 0.22
N ASN A 81 14.31 -20.00 -0.14
CA ASN A 81 14.85 -21.21 -0.71
C ASN A 81 15.23 -20.88 -2.16
N ILE A 82 16.52 -20.73 -2.42
CA ILE A 82 17.13 -20.29 -3.69
C ILE A 82 16.81 -21.26 -4.86
N ARG A 83 16.11 -22.38 -4.61
CA ARG A 83 15.78 -23.42 -5.59
C ARG A 83 14.71 -23.03 -6.61
N SER A 84 13.86 -22.02 -6.34
CA SER A 84 12.75 -21.63 -7.24
C SER A 84 13.17 -20.71 -8.40
N LEU A 85 14.38 -20.14 -8.36
CA LEU A 85 14.85 -19.19 -9.38
C LEU A 85 15.30 -19.83 -10.70
N ARG A 86 15.30 -21.17 -10.80
CA ARG A 86 15.75 -21.88 -12.02
C ARG A 86 14.69 -21.98 -13.13
N ILE A 87 13.53 -21.36 -12.94
CA ILE A 87 12.40 -21.47 -13.89
C ILE A 87 12.29 -20.21 -14.77
N LEU A 88 12.99 -19.12 -14.44
CA LEU A 88 12.93 -17.85 -15.16
C LEU A 88 13.98 -17.68 -16.28
N SER A 89 14.85 -18.68 -16.49
CA SER A 89 15.78 -18.73 -17.64
C SER A 89 15.21 -19.49 -18.85
N ARG A 90 13.87 -19.54 -18.98
CA ARG A 90 13.17 -20.10 -20.16
C ARG A 90 12.33 -19.06 -20.92
N TRP A 91 12.64 -17.79 -20.74
CA TRP A 91 12.07 -16.67 -21.50
C TRP A 91 13.18 -15.76 -22.09
N LEU A 92 14.27 -16.39 -22.52
CA LEU A 92 15.19 -15.81 -23.50
C LEU A 92 15.13 -16.68 -24.76
N PHE A 93 14.02 -16.54 -25.49
CA PHE A 93 13.92 -16.70 -26.93
C PHE A 93 12.74 -15.86 -27.41
#